data_AF-A0A920U1J7-F1
#
_entry.id   AF-A0A920U1J7-F1
#
_cell.length_a   1.000
_cell.length_b   1.000
_cell.length_c   1.000
_cell.angle_alpha   90.00
_cell.angle_beta   90.00
_cell.angle_gamma   90.00
#
_symmetry.space_group_name_H-M   'P 1'
#
loop_
_entity.id
_entity.type
_entity.pdbx_description
1 polymer ?
#
loop_
_entity_poly.entity_id
_entity_poly.type
_entity_poly.pdbx_seq_one_letter_code
_entity_poly.pdbx_strand_id
1 'polypeptide(L)'
;MTLKTIVSRFVICDNEAEAVSGVGFVSEAAAEDLTIKQALFSRLENHIGRHTILASNTSTYPMTQISRDMVHPDRAPSDPSV
;
A
#
# COMPACT_ATOMS: atom_id res chain seq x y z
N MET A 1 -13.57 -18.20 18.37
CA MET A 1 -12.51 -17.17 18.19
C MET A 1 -12.84 -16.00 19.11
N THR A 2 -11.92 -15.54 19.96
CA THR A 2 -12.21 -14.48 20.95
C THR A 2 -11.69 -13.12 20.49
N LEU A 3 -12.22 -12.02 21.03
CA LEU A 3 -11.74 -10.66 20.77
C LEU A 3 -10.23 -10.54 21.05
N LYS A 4 -9.77 -11.10 22.17
CA LYS A 4 -8.36 -11.11 22.57
C LYS A 4 -7.46 -11.78 21.52
N THR A 5 -7.94 -12.87 20.91
CA THR A 5 -7.22 -13.60 19.84
C THR A 5 -7.15 -12.82 18.52
N ILE A 6 -8.12 -11.94 18.25
CA ILE A 6 -8.13 -11.11 17.03
C ILE A 6 -7.16 -9.95 17.18
N VAL A 7 -7.28 -9.21 18.29
CA VAL A 7 -6.46 -8.02 18.53
C VAL A 7 -4.98 -8.36 18.57
N SER A 8 -4.60 -9.54 19.08
CA SER A 8 -3.20 -9.98 19.12
C SER A 8 -2.56 -10.23 17.75
N ARG A 9 -3.33 -10.17 16.64
CA ARG A 9 -2.80 -10.27 15.27
C ARG A 9 -2.36 -8.94 14.69
N PHE A 10 -2.77 -7.83 15.31
CA PHE A 10 -2.39 -6.49 14.87
C PHE A 10 -1.06 -6.12 15.52
N VAL A 11 -0.13 -5.64 14.69
CA VAL A 11 1.16 -5.11 15.11
C VAL A 11 1.21 -3.66 14.66
N ILE A 12 1.64 -2.78 15.55
CA ILE A 12 1.89 -1.37 15.25
C ILE A 12 3.39 -1.24 15.01
N CYS A 13 3.76 -0.62 13.88
CA CYS A 13 5.14 -0.35 13.53
C CYS A 13 5.37 1.17 13.51
N ASP A 14 6.56 1.61 13.90
CA ASP A 14 6.90 3.05 13.95
C ASP A 14 7.44 3.57 12.62
N ASN A 15 7.72 2.69 11.66
CA ASN A 15 8.19 3.06 10.32
C ASN A 15 7.68 2.12 9.22
N GLU A 16 7.77 2.63 7.99
CA GLU A 16 7.29 1.95 6.78
C GLU A 16 8.04 0.65 6.49
N ALA A 17 9.37 0.65 6.62
CA ALA A 17 10.20 -0.51 6.29
C ALA A 17 9.86 -1.74 7.16
N GLU A 18 9.67 -1.54 8.45
CA GLU A 18 9.21 -2.58 9.37
C GLU A 18 7.79 -3.04 9.05
N ALA A 19 6.90 -2.10 8.73
CA ALA A 19 5.49 -2.39 8.46
C ALA A 19 5.28 -3.27 7.21
N VAL A 20 6.12 -3.13 6.19
CA VAL A 20 5.93 -3.77 4.88
C VAL A 20 6.94 -4.88 4.56
N SER A 21 7.90 -5.12 5.44
CA SER A 21 8.90 -6.17 5.24
C SER A 21 8.24 -7.57 5.14
N GLY A 22 8.44 -8.24 4.01
CA GLY A 22 7.96 -9.61 3.78
C GLY A 22 6.44 -9.75 3.61
N VAL A 23 5.71 -8.65 3.41
CA VAL A 23 4.25 -8.70 3.23
C VAL A 23 3.87 -9.03 1.78
N GLY A 24 2.76 -9.75 1.61
CA GLY A 24 2.19 -10.03 0.28
C GLY A 24 1.28 -8.92 -0.25
N PHE A 25 0.75 -8.09 0.64
CA PHE A 25 -0.26 -7.09 0.30
C PHE A 25 -0.17 -5.88 1.25
N VAL A 26 -0.34 -4.69 0.71
CA VAL A 26 -0.44 -3.42 1.44
C VAL A 26 -1.71 -2.70 1.01
N SER A 27 -2.49 -2.24 1.98
CA SER A 27 -3.63 -1.35 1.78
C SER A 27 -3.27 0.05 2.29
N GLU A 28 -3.29 1.03 1.40
CA GLU A 28 -3.02 2.42 1.71
C GLU A 28 -4.32 3.16 2.04
N ALA A 29 -4.31 3.87 3.19
CA ALA A 29 -5.42 4.68 3.69
C ALA A 29 -4.91 5.99 4.33
N ALA A 30 -3.91 6.62 3.71
CA ALA A 30 -3.45 7.96 4.03
C ALA A 30 -4.45 9.03 3.52
N ALA A 31 -4.14 10.29 3.77
CA ALA A 31 -4.96 11.42 3.33
C ALA A 31 -5.27 11.37 1.82
N GLU A 32 -6.46 11.84 1.45
CA GLU A 32 -6.95 11.83 0.06
C GLU A 32 -6.32 12.97 -0.77
N ASP A 33 -4.99 12.95 -0.86
CA ASP A 33 -4.15 13.87 -1.62
C ASP A 33 -3.25 13.07 -2.57
N LEU A 34 -3.29 13.39 -3.86
CA LEU A 34 -2.56 12.63 -4.88
C LEU A 34 -1.04 12.69 -4.68
N THR A 35 -0.50 13.84 -4.27
CA THR A 35 0.95 14.03 -4.08
C THR A 35 1.45 13.19 -2.92
N ILE A 36 0.69 13.17 -1.81
CA ILE A 36 1.00 12.33 -0.64
C ILE A 36 0.99 10.85 -1.03
N LYS A 37 -0.02 10.40 -1.78
CA LYS A 37 -0.14 9.00 -2.20
C LYS A 37 0.99 8.59 -3.14
N GLN A 38 1.32 9.40 -4.15
CA GLN A 38 2.44 9.15 -5.06
C GLN A 38 3.78 9.03 -4.31
N ALA A 39 4.04 9.96 -3.39
CA ALA A 39 5.25 9.93 -2.57
C ALA A 39 5.30 8.73 -1.63
N LEU A 40 4.15 8.33 -1.06
CA LEU A 40 4.07 7.14 -0.21
C LEU A 40 4.33 5.86 -1.02
N PHE A 41 3.66 5.66 -2.15
CA PHE A 41 3.85 4.46 -2.99
C PHE A 41 5.31 4.33 -3.44
N SER A 42 5.93 5.43 -3.88
CA SER A 42 7.34 5.44 -4.28
C SER A 42 8.30 5.08 -3.13
N ARG A 43 8.00 5.49 -1.89
CA ARG A 43 8.80 5.13 -0.71
C ARG A 43 8.62 3.65 -0.34
N LEU A 44 7.38 3.20 -0.21
CA LEU A 44 7.02 1.80 0.10
C LEU A 44 7.64 0.82 -0.88
N GLU A 45 7.72 1.21 -2.16
CA GLU A 45 8.28 0.41 -3.23
C GLU A 45 9.70 -0.10 -2.95
N ASN A 46 10.51 0.69 -2.23
CA ASN A 46 11.89 0.36 -1.88
C ASN A 46 12.01 -0.67 -0.75
N HIS A 47 10.91 -0.99 -0.06
CA HIS A 47 10.89 -1.84 1.12
C HIS A 47 10.13 -3.16 0.90
N ILE A 48 9.47 -3.33 -0.24
CA ILE A 48 8.64 -4.50 -0.53
C ILE A 48 9.27 -5.43 -1.57
N GLY A 49 8.83 -6.69 -1.55
CA GLY A 49 9.23 -7.68 -2.54
C GLY A 49 8.59 -7.45 -3.90
N ARG A 50 9.09 -8.16 -4.92
CA ARG A 50 8.57 -8.10 -6.30
C ARG A 50 7.09 -8.54 -6.41
N HIS A 51 6.66 -9.43 -5.51
CA HIS A 51 5.30 -10.00 -5.54
C HIS A 51 4.30 -9.27 -4.64
N THR A 52 4.74 -8.23 -3.93
CA THR A 52 3.87 -7.47 -3.04
C THR A 52 2.93 -6.59 -3.85
N ILE A 53 1.63 -6.69 -3.57
CA ILE A 53 0.60 -5.84 -4.18
C ILE A 53 0.40 -4.59 -3.31
N LEU A 54 0.40 -3.42 -3.93
CA LEU A 54 0.03 -2.15 -3.33
C LEU A 54 -1.36 -1.73 -3.83
N ALA A 55 -2.30 -1.56 -2.91
CA ALA A 55 -3.64 -1.06 -3.22
C ALA A 55 -3.92 0.21 -2.43
N SER A 56 -4.76 1.09 -2.97
CA SER A 56 -5.25 2.28 -2.28
C SER A 56 -6.74 2.14 -2.00
N ASN A 57 -7.17 2.58 -0.82
CA ASN A 57 -8.59 2.76 -0.47
C ASN A 57 -9.17 4.07 -1.04
N THR A 58 -8.49 4.71 -1.99
CA THR A 58 -8.98 5.92 -2.68
C THR A 58 -10.33 5.67 -3.35
N SER A 59 -11.19 6.70 -3.36
CA SER A 59 -12.42 6.74 -4.16
C SER A 59 -12.33 7.75 -5.32
N THR A 60 -11.20 8.44 -5.44
CA THR A 60 -11.08 9.66 -6.24
C THR A 60 -10.05 9.51 -7.35
N TYR A 61 -8.88 8.95 -7.03
CA TYR A 61 -7.76 8.90 -7.94
C TYR A 61 -7.62 7.51 -8.56
N PRO A 62 -7.56 7.39 -9.89
CA PRO A 62 -7.20 6.13 -10.53
C PRO A 62 -5.85 5.61 -10.03
N MET A 63 -5.73 4.29 -9.89
CA MET A 63 -4.48 3.65 -9.46
C MET A 63 -3.29 4.03 -10.35
N THR A 64 -3.50 4.21 -11.66
CA THR A 64 -2.47 4.66 -12.61
C THR A 64 -1.93 6.07 -12.32
N GLN A 65 -2.72 6.94 -11.69
CA GLN A 65 -2.24 8.24 -11.24
C GLN A 65 -1.42 8.13 -9.96
N ILE A 66 -1.83 7.27 -9.03
CA ILE A 66 -1.14 7.05 -7.76
C ILE A 66 0.23 6.38 -7.99
N SER A 67 0.29 5.38 -8.87
CA SER A 67 1.51 4.62 -9.15
C SER A 67 2.43 5.26 -10.19
N ARG A 68 2.11 6.48 -10.66
CA ARG A 68 2.80 7.15 -11.76
C ARG A 68 4.31 7.26 -11.60
N ASP A 69 4.78 7.48 -10.36
CA ASP A 69 6.19 7.71 -10.07
C ASP A 69 6.92 6.44 -9.57
N MET A 70 6.22 5.29 -9.54
CA MET A 70 6.83 4.00 -9.21
C MET A 70 7.72 3.49 -10.34
N VAL A 71 8.78 2.77 -9.96
CA VAL A 71 9.66 2.06 -10.89
C VAL A 71 8.99 0.80 -11.45
N HIS A 72 8.21 0.11 -10.62
CA HIS A 72 7.47 -1.11 -10.94
C HIS A 72 5.97 -0.92 -10.67
N PRO A 73 5.27 -0.12 -11.50
CA PRO A 73 3.85 0.18 -11.33
C PRO A 73 2.94 -1.05 -11.49
N ASP A 74 3.43 -2.17 -12.03
CA ASP A 74 2.73 -3.44 -12.09
C ASP A 74 2.36 -4.00 -10.70
N ARG A 75 3.07 -3.56 -9.65
CA ARG A 75 2.73 -3.88 -8.24
C ARG A 75 1.53 -3.11 -7.72
N ALA A 76 1.09 -2.07 -8.42
CA ALA A 76 -0.06 -1.25 -8.08
C ALA A 76 -1.11 -1.37 -9.21
N PRO A 77 -1.73 -2.55 -9.36
CA PRO A 77 -2.60 -2.83 -10.49
C PRO A 77 -3.83 -1.90 -10.45
N SER A 78 -4.13 -1.31 -11.61
CA SER A 78 -5.43 -0.69 -11.83
C SER A 78 -6.47 -1.76 -12.15
N ASP A 79 -7.70 -1.58 -11.65
CA ASP A 79 -8.82 -2.39 -12.11
C ASP A 79 -9.00 -2.18 -13.62
N PRO A 80 -8.92 -3.24 -14.44
CA PRO A 80 -9.07 -3.13 -15.90
C PRO A 80 -10.50 -2.77 -16.35
N SER A 81 -11.45 -2.72 -15.43
CA SER A 81 -12.88 -2.44 -15.68
C SER A 81 -13.23 -0.94 -15.57
N VAL A 82 -12.27 -0.09 -15.17
CA VAL A 82 -12.41 1.37 -15.02
C VAL A 82 -11.42 2.12 -15.91
#